data_AF-A0A3N6UNP1-F1
#
_entry.id   AF-A0A3N6UNP1-F1
#
_cell.length_a   1.000
_cell.length_b   1.000
_cell.length_c   1.000
_cell.angle_alpha   90.00
_cell.angle_beta   90.00
_cell.angle_gamma   90.00
#
_symmetry.space_group_name_H-M   'P 1'
#
loop_
_entity.id
_entity.type
_entity.pdbx_description
1 polymer ?
#
loop_
_entity_poly.entity_id
_entity_poly.type
_entity_poly.pdbx_seq_one_letter_code
_entity_poly.pdbx_strand_id
1 'polypeptide(L)'
;MMVKKLLVAGCIALSFNAFAYELYNPQQSYSAGAYVTLDGKTYLAKWWVAAGQRPDEVVANPWDSPWELVSNDGGSDVKPDPAPQPDPEPEPEPEVTPSDYPPYQEGTAYKSGDIVSNAGKNYRCKEGVAAWCSGLALAYEPGIGHGWESAWSVYRGDSDDGGNEPAEAAMEISQSELDKTESQLTSSGMMKDVMTSVATLDNDRVEKITAGAKDNPGNVRRVENILGAERWDHLFPHRDPAYTYDNFLKAVGKFPRLCGDFSDGRDADQICRKTLATMFAHFAQETGEHNVHSDIPEWRQGLHWVREMGWVEGQPNGYNGECNPDTWQGKAWPCGKDSNGRYLSYFGRGAKQLSYNYNYGPFSEAMFGDVSVLLNKPELVADTWLNLASAIFFYIYPQPPKPSMQFVIDGTWQPNVHDKADGLVPGFGVTTQIINGGVECGGSVEIAQSLNRIKYYEAFAKELNVPVASDEVLGCKNMKQFSESGSGALPIYWEQDWSYNEKNPGGKSYACQLVGYQTAFTAFRKGDYTQCVKEHFPDLVITDK
;
A
#
# COMPACT_ATOMS: atom_id res chain seq x y z
N MET A 1 -1.01 23.23 -48.95
CA MET A 1 0.17 22.65 -48.27
C MET A 1 -0.28 22.33 -46.85
N MET A 2 -0.66 21.09 -46.58
CA MET A 2 -1.32 20.66 -45.34
C MET A 2 -0.29 20.55 -44.21
N VAL A 3 -0.52 21.28 -43.12
CA VAL A 3 0.24 21.18 -41.87
C VAL A 3 -0.43 20.12 -41.01
N LYS A 4 0.20 18.95 -40.87
CA LYS A 4 -0.18 17.95 -39.87
C LYS A 4 0.30 18.43 -38.49
N LYS A 5 -0.62 18.87 -37.63
CA LYS A 5 -0.38 19.00 -36.19
C LYS A 5 -0.35 17.59 -35.60
N LEU A 6 0.81 17.13 -35.13
CA LEU A 6 0.88 15.99 -34.22
C LEU A 6 0.47 16.49 -32.83
N LEU A 7 -0.74 16.13 -32.40
CA LEU A 7 -1.13 16.10 -31.00
C LEU A 7 -0.62 14.76 -30.43
N VAL A 8 0.44 14.79 -29.63
CA VAL A 8 0.77 13.66 -28.75
C VAL A 8 0.11 13.97 -27.42
N ALA A 9 -1.14 13.53 -27.26
CA ALA A 9 -1.74 13.43 -25.94
C ALA A 9 -1.05 12.26 -25.23
N GLY A 10 -0.20 12.57 -24.25
CA GLY A 10 0.31 11.58 -23.31
C GLY A 10 -0.82 11.14 -22.39
N CYS A 11 -1.71 10.28 -22.89
CA CYS A 11 -2.67 9.58 -22.05
C CYS A 11 -1.90 8.61 -21.16
N ILE A 12 -1.69 8.98 -19.90
CA ILE A 12 -1.23 8.06 -18.86
C ILE A 12 -2.42 7.18 -18.49
N ALA A 13 -2.65 6.17 -19.32
CA ALA A 13 -3.48 5.04 -18.97
C ALA A 13 -2.58 4.04 -18.23
N LEU A 14 -2.84 3.83 -16.94
CA LEU A 14 -2.37 2.64 -16.23
C LEU A 14 -2.93 1.42 -16.95
N SER A 15 -2.12 0.86 -17.84
CA SER A 15 -2.41 -0.39 -18.54
C SER A 15 -1.49 -1.44 -17.94
N PHE A 16 -2.05 -2.30 -17.09
CA PHE A 16 -1.39 -3.54 -16.70
C PHE A 16 -1.32 -4.44 -17.93
N ASN A 17 -0.11 -4.86 -18.32
CA ASN A 17 0.04 -5.98 -19.25
C ASN A 17 1.12 -6.96 -18.73
N ALA A 18 0.58 -8.04 -18.17
CA ALA A 18 0.98 -9.44 -18.28
C ALA A 18 2.48 -9.78 -18.29
N PHE A 19 3.00 -10.14 -17.12
CA PHE A 19 4.01 -11.19 -17.03
C PHE A 19 3.30 -12.55 -17.03
N ALA A 20 3.87 -13.54 -17.73
CA ALA A 20 3.32 -14.89 -17.77
C ALA A 20 3.38 -15.54 -16.38
N TYR A 21 2.24 -15.99 -15.87
CA TYR A 21 2.11 -16.60 -14.55
C TYR A 21 2.74 -18.01 -14.51
N GLU A 22 3.23 -18.42 -13.35
CA GLU A 22 3.90 -19.73 -13.17
C GLU A 22 2.95 -20.89 -13.50
N LEU A 23 3.47 -22.00 -14.04
CA LEU A 23 2.65 -23.19 -14.29
C LEU A 23 2.23 -23.83 -12.95
N TYR A 24 0.97 -24.25 -12.84
CA TYR A 24 0.48 -24.95 -11.66
C TYR A 24 1.27 -26.24 -11.43
N ASN A 25 1.77 -26.40 -10.20
CA ASN A 25 2.55 -27.54 -9.72
C ASN A 25 1.76 -28.23 -8.60
N PRO A 26 1.33 -29.50 -8.80
CA PRO A 26 0.50 -30.20 -7.82
C PRO A 26 1.23 -30.53 -6.51
N GLN A 27 2.55 -30.38 -6.44
CA GLN A 27 3.34 -30.61 -5.22
C GLN A 27 3.61 -29.33 -4.42
N GLN A 28 3.19 -28.17 -4.95
CA GLN A 28 3.44 -26.87 -4.36
C GLN A 28 2.18 -26.32 -3.72
N SER A 29 2.33 -25.68 -2.56
CA SER A 29 1.29 -24.85 -1.95
C SER A 29 1.43 -23.41 -2.43
N TYR A 30 0.30 -22.70 -2.49
CA TYR A 30 0.24 -21.33 -2.97
C TYR A 30 -0.41 -20.42 -1.93
N SER A 31 0.19 -19.27 -1.66
CA SER A 31 -0.42 -18.25 -0.81
C SER A 31 -1.60 -17.57 -1.51
N ALA A 32 -2.50 -17.00 -0.71
CA ALA A 32 -3.53 -16.10 -1.22
C ALA A 32 -2.88 -15.01 -2.10
N GLY A 33 -3.50 -14.67 -3.23
CA GLY A 33 -2.97 -13.70 -4.18
C GLY A 33 -2.03 -14.29 -5.24
N ALA A 34 -1.62 -15.56 -5.14
CA ALA A 34 -0.77 -16.19 -6.13
C ALA A 34 -1.51 -16.46 -7.44
N TYR A 35 -0.83 -16.24 -8.57
CA TYR A 35 -1.36 -16.56 -9.90
C TYR A 35 -0.64 -17.76 -10.50
N VAL A 36 -1.40 -18.69 -11.07
CA VAL A 36 -0.86 -19.85 -11.78
C VAL A 36 -1.54 -20.03 -13.15
N THR A 37 -0.85 -20.68 -14.08
CA THR A 37 -1.40 -21.14 -15.35
C THR A 37 -1.61 -22.65 -15.35
N LEU A 38 -2.78 -23.10 -15.82
CA LEU A 38 -3.10 -24.51 -16.06
C LEU A 38 -3.93 -24.62 -17.33
N ASP A 39 -3.50 -25.45 -18.29
CA ASP A 39 -4.17 -25.67 -19.58
C ASP A 39 -4.50 -24.37 -20.35
N GLY A 40 -3.60 -23.38 -20.29
CA GLY A 40 -3.75 -22.09 -20.96
C GLY A 40 -4.71 -21.12 -20.29
N LYS A 41 -5.19 -21.45 -19.08
CA LYS A 41 -6.04 -20.57 -18.26
C LYS A 41 -5.26 -20.06 -17.07
N THR A 42 -5.53 -18.81 -16.68
CA THR A 42 -4.92 -18.18 -15.50
C THR A 42 -5.88 -18.27 -14.32
N TYR A 43 -5.35 -18.68 -13.17
CA TYR A 43 -6.09 -18.79 -11.92
C TYR A 43 -5.43 -18.00 -10.80
N LEU A 44 -6.24 -17.35 -9.98
CA LEU A 44 -5.86 -16.64 -8.77
C LEU A 44 -6.19 -17.51 -7.55
N ALA A 45 -5.24 -17.69 -6.65
CA ALA A 45 -5.46 -18.25 -5.33
C ALA A 45 -6.23 -17.23 -4.48
N LYS A 46 -7.50 -17.50 -4.18
CA LYS A 46 -8.33 -16.61 -3.34
C LYS A 46 -7.90 -16.62 -1.87
N TRP A 47 -7.30 -17.73 -1.44
CA TRP A 47 -6.69 -17.94 -0.13
C TRP A 47 -5.58 -18.99 -0.25
N TRP A 48 -5.02 -19.44 0.87
CA TRP A 48 -4.00 -20.49 0.88
C TRP A 48 -4.50 -21.77 0.18
N VAL A 49 -3.76 -22.20 -0.84
CA VAL A 49 -3.98 -23.44 -1.59
C VAL A 49 -2.95 -24.46 -1.14
N ALA A 50 -3.42 -25.60 -0.61
CA ALA A 50 -2.56 -26.72 -0.29
C ALA A 50 -2.11 -27.46 -1.56
N ALA A 51 -0.97 -28.17 -1.47
CA ALA A 51 -0.49 -29.03 -2.55
C ALA A 51 -1.58 -30.04 -2.97
N GLY A 52 -1.80 -30.18 -4.27
CA GLY A 52 -2.77 -31.10 -4.86
C GLY A 52 -4.15 -30.52 -5.14
N GLN A 53 -4.50 -29.33 -4.62
CA GLN A 53 -5.77 -28.67 -4.93
C GLN A 53 -5.71 -28.01 -6.31
N ARG A 54 -6.44 -28.55 -7.29
CA ARG A 54 -6.29 -28.18 -8.70
C ARG A 54 -7.14 -26.95 -9.09
N PRO A 55 -6.59 -25.99 -9.87
CA PRO A 55 -7.34 -24.83 -10.35
C PRO A 55 -8.54 -25.15 -11.24
N ASP A 56 -8.52 -26.27 -11.96
CA ASP A 56 -9.54 -26.70 -12.90
C ASP A 56 -10.55 -27.70 -12.31
N GLU A 57 -10.51 -27.93 -11.00
CA GLU A 57 -11.41 -28.87 -10.33
C GLU A 57 -12.89 -28.45 -10.48
N VAL A 58 -13.71 -29.37 -10.98
CA VAL A 58 -15.15 -29.13 -11.17
C VAL A 58 -15.83 -29.22 -9.80
N VAL A 59 -16.01 -28.05 -9.20
CA VAL A 59 -16.72 -27.89 -7.94
C VAL A 59 -18.19 -27.52 -8.17
N ALA A 60 -19.05 -27.83 -7.20
CA ALA A 60 -20.47 -27.53 -7.28
C ALA A 60 -20.74 -26.02 -7.32
N ASN A 61 -19.93 -25.22 -6.61
CA ASN A 61 -20.01 -23.76 -6.62
C ASN A 61 -18.62 -23.09 -6.66
N PRO A 62 -18.50 -21.86 -7.20
CA PRO A 62 -17.21 -21.17 -7.36
C PRO A 62 -16.45 -20.88 -6.06
N TRP A 63 -17.13 -20.83 -4.90
CA TRP A 63 -16.50 -20.64 -3.58
C TRP A 63 -15.93 -21.93 -2.97
N ASP A 64 -16.28 -23.09 -3.52
CA ASP A 64 -15.78 -24.38 -3.04
C ASP A 64 -14.37 -24.68 -3.56
N SER A 65 -13.90 -23.95 -4.58
CA SER A 65 -12.52 -24.00 -5.05
C SER A 65 -11.69 -22.89 -4.39
N PRO A 66 -10.45 -23.14 -3.98
CA PRO A 66 -9.54 -22.07 -3.53
C PRO A 66 -9.02 -21.22 -4.70
N TRP A 67 -9.32 -21.64 -5.95
CA TRP A 67 -8.91 -20.97 -7.18
C TRP A 67 -10.07 -20.19 -7.83
N GLU A 68 -9.74 -19.04 -8.39
CA GLU A 68 -10.62 -18.23 -9.23
C GLU A 68 -10.06 -18.13 -10.63
N LEU A 69 -10.86 -18.41 -11.66
CA LEU A 69 -10.45 -18.26 -13.05
C LEU A 69 -10.41 -16.78 -13.43
N VAL A 70 -9.24 -16.28 -13.81
CA VAL A 70 -9.00 -14.85 -14.12
C VAL A 70 -8.97 -14.59 -15.63
N SER A 71 -8.43 -15.51 -16.43
CA SER A 71 -8.37 -15.34 -17.90
C SER A 71 -8.26 -16.66 -18.68
N ASN A 72 -8.70 -16.64 -19.94
CA ASN A 72 -8.74 -17.80 -20.85
C ASN A 72 -7.71 -17.75 -22.01
N ASP A 73 -6.78 -16.79 -22.01
CA ASP A 73 -5.85 -16.59 -23.12
C ASP A 73 -4.46 -17.18 -22.79
N GLY A 74 -4.21 -18.38 -23.33
CA GLY A 74 -3.02 -19.18 -23.03
C GLY A 74 -1.78 -18.86 -23.86
N GLY A 75 -0.62 -18.84 -23.20
CA GLY A 75 0.69 -19.11 -23.80
C GLY A 75 1.14 -20.53 -23.42
N SER A 76 1.49 -21.34 -24.41
CA SER A 76 1.95 -22.75 -24.34
C SER A 76 3.33 -22.88 -23.65
N ASP A 77 3.77 -23.99 -23.02
CA ASP A 77 3.81 -25.41 -23.42
C ASP A 77 4.15 -26.34 -22.20
N VAL A 78 3.74 -27.63 -22.25
CA VAL A 78 4.53 -28.90 -22.09
C VAL A 78 3.72 -30.08 -21.49
N LYS A 79 3.97 -31.29 -22.05
CA LYS A 79 3.39 -32.65 -21.86
C LYS A 79 3.81 -33.43 -20.55
N PRO A 80 3.20 -34.60 -20.23
CA PRO A 80 2.96 -35.09 -18.85
C PRO A 80 3.79 -36.29 -18.29
N ASP A 81 3.72 -36.43 -16.95
CA ASP A 81 3.70 -37.58 -15.98
C ASP A 81 4.75 -38.72 -15.97
N PRO A 82 5.09 -39.35 -14.81
CA PRO A 82 4.18 -40.30 -14.13
C PRO A 82 4.21 -40.43 -12.56
N ALA A 83 3.00 -40.55 -11.97
CA ALA A 83 2.40 -41.52 -10.99
C ALA A 83 3.19 -42.24 -9.82
N PRO A 84 2.48 -42.65 -8.72
CA PRO A 84 2.98 -42.71 -7.33
C PRO A 84 3.13 -44.13 -6.71
N GLN A 85 3.62 -44.23 -5.46
CA GLN A 85 3.59 -45.43 -4.59
C GLN A 85 3.35 -45.10 -3.08
N PRO A 86 2.91 -46.08 -2.25
CA PRO A 86 1.88 -45.89 -1.20
C PRO A 86 2.39 -45.75 0.26
N ASP A 87 1.50 -45.23 1.12
CA ASP A 87 1.69 -45.02 2.57
C ASP A 87 1.48 -46.29 3.43
N PRO A 88 2.15 -46.39 4.61
CA PRO A 88 1.88 -47.41 5.62
C PRO A 88 0.83 -46.99 6.68
N GLU A 89 0.28 -48.04 7.30
CA GLU A 89 -0.91 -48.19 8.17
C GLU A 89 -0.84 -47.49 9.56
N PRO A 90 -1.98 -47.09 10.17
CA PRO A 90 -1.99 -46.38 11.46
C PRO A 90 -2.02 -47.29 12.71
N GLU A 91 -1.44 -46.82 13.81
CA GLU A 91 -1.47 -47.40 15.17
C GLU A 91 -2.75 -47.01 15.98
N PRO A 92 -3.11 -47.74 17.06
CA PRO A 92 -4.46 -47.72 17.64
C PRO A 92 -4.74 -46.60 18.66
N GLU A 93 -6.00 -46.16 18.70
CA GLU A 93 -6.57 -45.13 19.60
C GLU A 93 -6.80 -45.61 21.06
N PRO A 94 -6.80 -44.70 22.06
CA PRO A 94 -7.17 -45.01 23.44
C PRO A 94 -8.69 -44.97 23.70
N GLU A 95 -9.15 -45.83 24.61
CA GLU A 95 -10.56 -46.06 24.97
C GLU A 95 -11.30 -44.83 25.55
N VAL A 96 -12.53 -44.61 25.08
CA VAL A 96 -13.44 -43.51 25.47
C VAL A 96 -14.58 -44.05 26.37
N THR A 97 -14.96 -43.26 27.38
CA THR A 97 -16.21 -43.44 28.14
C THR A 97 -17.44 -43.50 27.20
N PRO A 98 -18.46 -44.35 27.45
CA PRO A 98 -19.57 -44.51 26.51
C PRO A 98 -20.38 -43.22 26.40
N SER A 99 -20.37 -42.60 25.22
CA SER A 99 -21.35 -41.60 24.84
C SER A 99 -22.59 -42.29 24.28
N ASP A 100 -23.77 -41.73 24.52
CA ASP A 100 -25.02 -42.20 23.91
C ASP A 100 -25.12 -41.85 22.40
N TYR A 101 -24.15 -41.11 21.86
CA TYR A 101 -24.09 -40.66 20.46
C TYR A 101 -22.97 -41.35 19.67
N PRO A 102 -23.20 -41.65 18.37
CA PRO A 102 -22.22 -42.33 17.54
C PRO A 102 -20.91 -41.51 17.43
N PRO A 103 -19.74 -42.17 17.37
CA PRO A 103 -18.48 -41.46 17.15
C PRO A 103 -18.46 -40.76 15.79
N TYR A 104 -17.77 -39.63 15.71
CA TYR A 104 -17.49 -38.97 14.44
C TYR A 104 -16.69 -39.90 13.52
N GLN A 105 -17.02 -39.89 12.24
CA GLN A 105 -16.38 -40.67 11.19
C GLN A 105 -16.21 -39.81 9.95
N GLU A 106 -14.96 -39.57 9.57
CA GLU A 106 -14.62 -38.84 8.35
C GLU A 106 -15.28 -39.49 7.11
N GLY A 107 -15.75 -38.65 6.18
CA GLY A 107 -16.45 -39.09 4.97
C GLY A 107 -17.95 -39.41 5.17
N THR A 108 -18.47 -39.28 6.39
CA THR A 108 -19.91 -39.43 6.66
C THR A 108 -20.67 -38.18 6.24
N ALA A 109 -21.82 -38.37 5.57
CA ALA A 109 -22.74 -37.30 5.20
C ALA A 109 -23.65 -36.94 6.37
N TYR A 110 -23.23 -35.98 7.18
CA TYR A 110 -23.97 -35.45 8.33
C TYR A 110 -25.02 -34.42 7.89
N LYS A 111 -26.12 -34.36 8.64
CA LYS A 111 -27.21 -33.39 8.47
C LYS A 111 -27.20 -32.39 9.61
N SER A 112 -27.75 -31.21 9.34
CA SER A 112 -28.07 -30.21 10.35
C SER A 112 -28.79 -30.87 11.53
N GLY A 113 -28.27 -30.66 12.75
CA GLY A 113 -28.84 -31.20 13.97
C GLY A 113 -28.31 -32.58 14.40
N ASP A 114 -27.56 -33.30 13.55
CA ASP A 114 -26.92 -34.58 13.93
C ASP A 114 -25.97 -34.37 15.11
N ILE A 115 -25.93 -35.33 16.04
CA ILE A 115 -25.06 -35.30 17.21
C ILE A 115 -24.07 -36.47 17.14
N VAL A 116 -22.78 -36.17 17.26
CA VAL A 116 -21.69 -37.14 17.27
C VAL A 116 -20.81 -36.98 18.50
N SER A 117 -20.15 -38.06 18.92
CA SER A 117 -19.09 -37.99 19.92
C SER A 117 -17.72 -37.89 19.25
N ASN A 118 -16.87 -36.98 19.73
CA ASN A 118 -15.47 -36.92 19.32
C ASN A 118 -14.60 -36.34 20.44
N ALA A 119 -13.35 -36.80 20.55
CA ALA A 119 -12.37 -36.30 21.52
C ALA A 119 -12.92 -36.15 22.98
N GLY A 120 -13.78 -37.07 23.41
CA GLY A 120 -14.38 -37.08 24.76
C GLY A 120 -15.53 -36.08 24.99
N LYS A 121 -16.09 -35.46 23.94
CA LYS A 121 -17.25 -34.56 24.00
C LYS A 121 -18.29 -34.94 22.94
N ASN A 122 -19.49 -34.36 23.05
CA ASN A 122 -20.54 -34.47 22.03
C ASN A 122 -20.68 -33.15 21.27
N TYR A 123 -20.99 -33.24 19.98
CA TYR A 123 -21.08 -32.09 19.08
C TYR A 123 -22.31 -32.21 18.19
N ARG A 124 -23.04 -31.11 18.00
CA ARG A 124 -24.20 -31.00 17.13
C ARG A 124 -23.81 -30.26 15.84
N CYS A 125 -24.16 -30.82 14.68
CA CYS A 125 -23.99 -30.12 13.40
C CYS A 125 -24.92 -28.91 13.34
N LYS A 126 -24.38 -27.73 13.04
CA LYS A 126 -25.13 -26.46 13.01
C LYS A 126 -26.13 -26.43 11.85
N GLU A 127 -27.21 -25.66 12.01
CA GLU A 127 -28.21 -25.52 10.96
C GLU A 127 -27.64 -24.80 9.72
N GLY A 128 -28.02 -25.27 8.54
CA GLY A 128 -27.66 -24.64 7.26
C GLY A 128 -26.25 -24.94 6.76
N VAL A 129 -25.41 -25.62 7.54
CA VAL A 129 -24.00 -25.90 7.23
C VAL A 129 -23.66 -27.40 7.19
N ALA A 130 -24.65 -28.25 6.92
CA ALA A 130 -24.50 -29.71 6.83
C ALA A 130 -23.36 -30.16 5.89
N ALA A 131 -23.12 -29.41 4.81
CA ALA A 131 -22.01 -29.66 3.89
C ALA A 131 -20.63 -29.52 4.56
N TRP A 132 -20.50 -28.60 5.52
CA TRP A 132 -19.26 -28.42 6.29
C TRP A 132 -19.11 -29.50 7.36
N CYS A 133 -20.19 -29.91 8.03
CA CYS A 133 -20.16 -31.06 8.95
C CYS A 133 -19.68 -32.34 8.24
N SER A 134 -20.01 -32.46 6.95
CA SER A 134 -19.60 -33.58 6.07
C SER A 134 -18.29 -33.32 5.32
N GLY A 135 -17.60 -32.21 5.61
CA GLY A 135 -16.38 -31.80 4.92
C GLY A 135 -15.12 -32.51 5.43
N LEU A 136 -13.95 -32.14 4.88
CA LEU A 136 -12.66 -32.73 5.23
C LEU A 136 -12.38 -32.63 6.74
N ALA A 137 -11.94 -33.72 7.38
CA ALA A 137 -11.72 -33.76 8.82
C ALA A 137 -10.68 -32.71 9.29
N LEU A 138 -9.61 -32.53 8.51
CA LEU A 138 -8.60 -31.49 8.79
C LEU A 138 -9.22 -30.09 8.97
N ALA A 139 -10.32 -29.79 8.28
CA ALA A 139 -11.06 -28.54 8.41
C ALA A 139 -12.18 -28.61 9.45
N TYR A 140 -13.03 -29.64 9.40
CA TYR A 140 -14.31 -29.63 10.09
C TYR A 140 -14.50 -30.78 11.08
N GLU A 141 -13.47 -31.54 11.43
CA GLU A 141 -13.57 -32.56 12.46
C GLU A 141 -14.00 -31.92 13.79
N PRO A 142 -15.14 -32.34 14.38
CA PRO A 142 -15.69 -31.70 15.57
C PRO A 142 -14.71 -31.76 16.74
N GLY A 143 -14.28 -30.57 17.20
CA GLY A 143 -13.34 -30.42 18.30
C GLY A 143 -11.85 -30.48 17.94
N ILE A 144 -11.51 -30.73 16.68
CA ILE A 144 -10.11 -30.91 16.24
C ILE A 144 -9.78 -30.06 15.00
N GLY A 145 -10.62 -30.07 13.95
CA GLY A 145 -10.33 -29.42 12.67
C GLY A 145 -10.19 -27.90 12.76
N HIS A 146 -9.34 -27.28 11.94
CA HIS A 146 -9.01 -25.84 12.08
C HIS A 146 -10.20 -24.86 11.91
N GLY A 147 -11.30 -25.32 11.32
CA GLY A 147 -12.57 -24.60 11.16
C GLY A 147 -13.77 -25.33 11.75
N TRP A 148 -13.57 -26.26 12.70
CA TRP A 148 -14.64 -27.12 13.22
C TRP A 148 -15.82 -26.33 13.80
N GLU A 149 -15.54 -25.17 14.42
CA GLU A 149 -16.50 -24.23 14.99
C GLU A 149 -17.49 -23.69 13.94
N SER A 150 -17.14 -23.68 12.65
CA SER A 150 -18.05 -23.25 11.59
C SER A 150 -19.09 -24.31 11.25
N ALA A 151 -18.79 -25.58 11.48
CA ALA A 151 -19.66 -26.72 11.18
C ALA A 151 -20.43 -27.24 12.41
N TRP A 152 -19.79 -27.26 13.58
CA TRP A 152 -20.32 -27.93 14.77
C TRP A 152 -20.43 -26.99 15.98
N SER A 153 -21.34 -27.31 16.89
CA SER A 153 -21.41 -26.73 18.25
C SER A 153 -21.28 -27.83 19.30
N VAL A 154 -20.77 -27.52 20.50
CA VAL A 154 -20.68 -28.51 21.58
C VAL A 154 -22.09 -28.83 22.10
N TYR A 155 -22.47 -30.11 22.10
CA TYR A 155 -23.77 -30.58 22.58
C TYR A 155 -23.72 -31.01 24.05
N ARG A 156 -24.64 -30.48 24.88
CA ARG A 156 -24.68 -30.70 26.33
C ARG A 156 -25.99 -31.35 26.86
N GLY A 157 -26.84 -31.86 25.98
CA GLY A 157 -28.12 -32.50 26.33
C GLY A 157 -29.34 -31.57 26.18
N ASP A 158 -30.53 -32.16 25.98
CA ASP A 158 -31.79 -31.44 25.82
C ASP A 158 -32.32 -30.94 27.19
N SER A 159 -31.76 -29.84 27.68
CA SER A 159 -32.49 -28.91 28.54
C SER A 159 -33.07 -27.82 27.66
N ASP A 160 -34.10 -28.19 26.91
CA ASP A 160 -34.95 -27.29 26.13
C ASP A 160 -35.88 -26.57 27.12
N ASP A 161 -35.36 -25.55 27.80
CA ASP A 161 -36.16 -24.46 28.36
C ASP A 161 -35.71 -23.20 27.62
N GLY A 162 -36.61 -22.68 26.78
CA GLY A 162 -36.39 -21.53 25.91
C GLY A 162 -36.19 -20.23 26.69
N GLY A 163 -35.09 -20.11 27.41
CA GLY A 163 -34.70 -18.94 28.18
C GLY A 163 -33.20 -18.72 28.09
N ASN A 164 -32.81 -17.65 27.40
CA ASN A 164 -31.46 -17.07 27.38
C ASN A 164 -30.32 -18.11 27.40
N GLU A 165 -29.81 -18.46 26.21
CA GLU A 165 -28.37 -18.70 26.13
C GLU A 165 -27.68 -17.54 26.86
N PRO A 166 -26.77 -17.79 27.82
CA PRO A 166 -25.89 -16.72 28.26
C PRO A 166 -25.19 -16.26 26.98
N ALA A 167 -25.44 -15.01 26.57
CA ALA A 167 -24.67 -14.40 25.50
C ALA A 167 -23.21 -14.76 25.78
N GLU A 168 -22.51 -15.36 24.80
CA GLU A 168 -21.07 -15.57 24.91
C GLU A 168 -20.49 -14.29 25.49
N ALA A 169 -19.78 -14.40 26.62
CA ALA A 169 -19.26 -13.24 27.31
C ALA A 169 -18.47 -12.44 26.26
N ALA A 170 -19.02 -11.30 25.86
CA ALA A 170 -18.45 -10.49 24.80
C ALA A 170 -17.01 -10.19 25.24
N MET A 171 -16.05 -10.42 24.35
CA MET A 171 -14.68 -10.09 24.67
C MET A 171 -14.64 -8.61 25.05
N GLU A 172 -14.09 -8.32 26.22
CA GLU A 172 -13.94 -6.95 26.72
C GLU A 172 -12.47 -6.58 26.69
N ILE A 173 -12.15 -5.45 26.06
CA ILE A 173 -10.81 -4.85 26.05
C ILE A 173 -10.95 -3.37 26.42
N SER A 174 -10.07 -2.84 27.26
CA SER A 174 -10.09 -1.40 27.57
C SER A 174 -9.50 -0.55 26.45
N GLN A 175 -9.99 0.68 26.28
CA GLN A 175 -9.35 1.65 25.37
C GLN A 175 -7.89 1.90 25.78
N SER A 176 -7.58 1.86 27.08
CA SER A 176 -6.20 2.01 27.57
C SER A 176 -5.27 0.89 27.08
N GLU A 177 -5.75 -0.36 27.02
CA GLU A 177 -4.99 -1.48 26.49
C GLU A 177 -4.77 -1.36 24.97
N LEU A 178 -5.77 -0.90 24.22
CA LEU A 178 -5.63 -0.65 22.78
C LEU A 178 -4.60 0.46 22.52
N ASP A 179 -4.70 1.59 23.22
CA ASP A 179 -3.76 2.71 23.11
C ASP A 179 -2.32 2.29 23.48
N LYS A 180 -2.18 1.47 24.52
CA LYS A 180 -0.90 0.92 24.95
C LYS A 180 -0.32 0.00 23.87
N THR A 181 -1.14 -0.85 23.26
CA THR A 181 -0.72 -1.78 22.20
C THR A 181 -0.28 -1.00 20.96
N GLU A 182 -1.06 -0.03 20.51
CA GLU A 182 -0.70 0.86 19.39
C GLU A 182 0.64 1.55 19.66
N SER A 183 0.81 2.11 20.86
CA SER A 183 2.06 2.75 21.28
C SER A 183 3.23 1.79 21.28
N GLN A 184 3.05 0.56 21.77
CA GLN A 184 4.11 -0.45 21.79
C GLN A 184 4.55 -0.83 20.38
N LEU A 185 3.60 -1.15 19.50
CA LEU A 185 3.87 -1.58 18.12
C LEU A 185 4.48 -0.48 17.25
N THR A 186 4.27 0.80 17.60
CA THR A 186 4.81 1.93 16.82
C THR A 186 6.07 2.58 17.41
N SER A 187 6.54 2.14 18.57
CA SER A 187 7.59 2.85 19.33
C SER A 187 9.05 2.55 18.95
N SER A 188 9.33 1.61 18.04
CA SER A 188 10.68 1.08 17.83
C SER A 188 11.15 1.02 16.37
N GLY A 189 12.47 0.95 16.21
CA GLY A 189 13.16 0.69 14.95
C GLY A 189 12.77 1.65 13.82
N MET A 190 12.53 1.06 12.64
CA MET A 190 12.21 1.76 11.40
C MET A 190 10.92 2.59 11.48
N MET A 191 9.92 2.19 12.28
CA MET A 191 8.68 2.96 12.42
C MET A 191 8.97 4.36 12.96
N LYS A 192 9.87 4.47 13.94
CA LYS A 192 10.25 5.76 14.53
C LYS A 192 10.93 6.67 13.49
N ASP A 193 11.78 6.12 12.64
CA ASP A 193 12.44 6.88 11.58
C ASP A 193 11.42 7.37 10.54
N VAL A 194 10.46 6.52 10.16
CA VAL A 194 9.37 6.88 9.24
C VAL A 194 8.48 7.96 9.84
N MET A 195 8.02 7.80 11.08
CA MET A 195 7.22 8.79 11.81
C MET A 195 7.94 10.14 11.90
N THR A 196 9.26 10.12 12.17
CA THR A 196 10.10 11.32 12.17
C THR A 196 10.20 11.93 10.78
N SER A 197 10.26 11.10 9.74
CA SER A 197 10.34 11.54 8.34
C SER A 197 9.07 12.25 7.88
N VAL A 198 7.89 11.71 8.22
CA VAL A 198 6.59 12.25 7.78
C VAL A 198 6.01 13.30 8.73
N ALA A 199 6.68 13.57 9.86
CA ALA A 199 6.28 14.61 10.80
C ALA A 199 6.16 15.97 10.11
N THR A 200 5.18 16.77 10.56
CA THR A 200 4.89 18.06 9.94
C THR A 200 4.94 19.22 10.93
N LEU A 201 5.21 20.41 10.41
CA LEU A 201 5.11 21.67 11.15
C LEU A 201 3.66 22.19 11.13
N ASP A 202 3.21 22.81 12.21
CA ASP A 202 1.89 23.46 12.29
C ASP A 202 1.71 24.51 11.18
N ASN A 203 0.53 24.53 10.56
CA ASN A 203 0.25 25.43 9.44
C ASN A 203 0.39 26.91 9.82
N ASP A 204 0.01 27.32 11.04
CA ASP A 204 0.19 28.70 11.52
C ASP A 204 1.66 29.14 11.58
N ARG A 205 2.57 28.19 11.76
CA ARG A 205 4.01 28.45 11.71
C ARG A 205 4.51 28.43 10.27
N VAL A 206 4.00 27.52 9.45
CA VAL A 206 4.32 27.45 8.02
C VAL A 206 3.93 28.75 7.32
N GLU A 207 2.73 29.29 7.57
CA GLU A 207 2.27 30.51 6.90
C GLU A 207 3.11 31.76 7.20
N LYS A 208 3.89 31.75 8.28
CA LYS A 208 4.82 32.83 8.65
C LYS A 208 6.19 32.73 7.97
N ILE A 209 6.47 31.63 7.27
CA ILE A 209 7.74 31.44 6.56
C ILE A 209 7.77 32.35 5.33
N THR A 210 8.81 33.17 5.25
CA THR A 210 9.16 34.00 4.10
C THR A 210 10.67 34.05 3.94
N ALA A 211 11.14 34.36 2.73
CA ALA A 211 12.57 34.45 2.44
C ALA A 211 13.29 35.44 3.38
N GLY A 212 14.37 34.97 4.00
CA GLY A 212 15.25 35.72 4.89
C GLY A 212 14.70 35.97 6.30
N ALA A 213 13.54 35.42 6.65
CA ALA A 213 12.98 35.59 7.99
C ALA A 213 13.87 34.91 9.06
N LYS A 214 14.17 35.65 10.12
CA LYS A 214 15.08 35.19 11.20
C LYS A 214 14.57 33.96 11.93
N ASP A 215 13.26 33.83 12.03
CA ASP A 215 12.59 32.74 12.75
C ASP A 215 12.30 31.52 11.84
N ASN A 216 12.79 31.52 10.60
CA ASN A 216 12.65 30.39 9.69
C ASN A 216 13.21 29.11 10.35
N PRO A 217 12.55 27.94 10.20
CA PRO A 217 13.06 26.66 10.68
C PRO A 217 14.46 26.32 10.15
N GLY A 218 15.19 25.45 10.87
CA GLY A 218 16.58 25.11 10.51
C GLY A 218 16.74 24.55 9.09
N ASN A 219 15.83 23.68 8.67
CA ASN A 219 15.84 23.10 7.33
C ASN A 219 15.54 24.14 6.23
N VAL A 220 14.64 25.11 6.50
CA VAL A 220 14.37 26.24 5.61
C VAL A 220 15.63 27.11 5.46
N ARG A 221 16.27 27.49 6.56
CA ARG A 221 17.52 28.28 6.52
C ARG A 221 18.64 27.56 5.75
N ARG A 222 18.73 26.23 5.86
CA ARG A 222 19.67 25.43 5.05
C ARG A 222 19.36 25.55 3.56
N VAL A 223 18.09 25.43 3.17
CA VAL A 223 17.67 25.62 1.78
C VAL A 223 18.00 27.02 1.30
N GLU A 224 17.74 28.07 2.09
CA GLU A 224 18.08 29.45 1.73
C GLU A 224 19.57 29.66 1.48
N ASN A 225 20.43 28.99 2.25
CA ASN A 225 21.88 29.04 2.06
C ASN A 225 22.36 28.32 0.79
N ILE A 226 21.63 27.30 0.32
CA ILE A 226 21.98 26.50 -0.87
C ILE A 226 21.36 27.11 -2.15
N LEU A 227 20.14 27.62 -2.02
CA LEU A 227 19.24 28.04 -3.10
C LEU A 227 18.46 29.28 -2.66
N GLY A 228 19.07 30.46 -2.73
CA GLY A 228 18.37 31.73 -2.53
C GLY A 228 17.41 32.08 -3.67
N ALA A 229 16.60 33.13 -3.49
CA ALA A 229 15.57 33.55 -4.44
C ALA A 229 16.08 33.81 -5.87
N GLU A 230 17.22 34.49 -6.03
CA GLU A 230 17.85 34.73 -7.34
C GLU A 230 18.20 33.41 -8.03
N ARG A 231 18.72 32.44 -7.27
CA ARG A 231 19.06 31.13 -7.79
C ARG A 231 17.81 30.33 -8.14
N TRP A 232 16.74 30.42 -7.34
CA TRP A 232 15.44 29.85 -7.69
C TRP A 232 14.92 30.40 -9.04
N ASP A 233 14.98 31.72 -9.24
CA ASP A 233 14.61 32.35 -10.51
C ASP A 233 15.51 31.90 -11.67
N HIS A 234 16.80 31.70 -11.39
CA HIS A 234 17.71 31.11 -12.36
C HIS A 234 17.33 29.66 -12.70
N LEU A 235 17.06 28.81 -11.72
CA LEU A 235 16.74 27.40 -11.98
C LEU A 235 15.40 27.21 -12.69
N PHE A 236 14.42 28.08 -12.42
CA PHE A 236 13.06 27.95 -12.92
C PHE A 236 12.52 29.26 -13.52
N PRO A 237 13.11 29.76 -14.63
CA PRO A 237 12.75 31.04 -15.23
C PRO A 237 11.38 31.03 -15.92
N HIS A 238 10.89 29.87 -16.35
CA HIS A 238 9.62 29.70 -17.08
C HIS A 238 8.51 29.08 -16.22
N ARG A 239 8.72 28.98 -14.90
CA ARG A 239 7.72 28.42 -13.99
C ARG A 239 6.43 29.23 -14.00
N ASP A 240 5.33 28.57 -13.69
CA ASP A 240 4.07 29.24 -13.43
C ASP A 240 4.20 30.17 -12.21
N PRO A 241 3.60 31.38 -12.24
CA PRO A 241 3.63 32.32 -11.11
C PRO A 241 3.12 31.77 -9.77
N ALA A 242 2.29 30.72 -9.76
CA ALA A 242 1.84 30.06 -8.52
C ALA A 242 2.98 29.38 -7.75
N TYR A 243 4.07 29.01 -8.44
CA TYR A 243 5.28 28.47 -7.84
C TYR A 243 6.22 29.58 -7.37
N THR A 244 5.87 30.21 -6.26
CA THR A 244 6.71 31.24 -5.65
C THR A 244 7.81 30.62 -4.79
N TYR A 245 8.93 31.34 -4.64
CA TYR A 245 10.02 30.91 -3.75
C TYR A 245 9.57 30.84 -2.29
N ASP A 246 8.72 31.76 -1.84
CA ASP A 246 8.13 31.69 -0.48
C ASP A 246 7.26 30.44 -0.32
N ASN A 247 6.46 30.07 -1.32
CA ASN A 247 5.67 28.84 -1.29
C ASN A 247 6.58 27.59 -1.24
N PHE A 248 7.71 27.62 -1.93
CA PHE A 248 8.73 26.57 -1.82
C PHE A 248 9.29 26.47 -0.39
N LEU A 249 9.66 27.60 0.23
CA LEU A 249 10.14 27.63 1.61
C LEU A 249 9.09 27.17 2.62
N LYS A 250 7.82 27.54 2.43
CA LYS A 250 6.68 27.04 3.22
C LYS A 250 6.57 25.53 3.12
N ALA A 251 6.63 25.00 1.90
CA ALA A 251 6.58 23.56 1.65
C ALA A 251 7.76 22.81 2.30
N VAL A 252 8.99 23.35 2.21
CA VAL A 252 10.17 22.84 2.94
C VAL A 252 9.93 22.87 4.45
N GLY A 253 9.47 23.99 4.99
CA GLY A 253 9.23 24.16 6.42
C GLY A 253 8.13 23.26 6.97
N LYS A 254 7.13 22.92 6.16
CA LYS A 254 6.07 21.97 6.53
C LYS A 254 6.64 20.60 6.86
N PHE A 255 7.75 20.18 6.25
CA PHE A 255 8.34 18.86 6.42
C PHE A 255 9.78 18.94 6.95
N PRO A 256 10.00 18.97 8.28
CA PRO A 256 11.31 19.18 8.89
C PRO A 256 12.39 18.17 8.47
N ARG A 257 12.01 16.96 8.05
CA ARG A 257 12.95 15.95 7.54
C ARG A 257 13.64 16.40 6.25
N LEU A 258 12.91 17.08 5.35
CA LEU A 258 13.48 17.54 4.10
C LEU A 258 14.53 18.60 4.40
N CYS A 259 15.79 18.34 4.01
CA CYS A 259 16.93 19.18 4.36
C CYS A 259 17.10 19.39 5.88
N GLY A 260 16.63 18.45 6.71
CA GLY A 260 16.75 18.47 8.18
C GLY A 260 18.11 18.02 8.71
N ASP A 261 18.36 18.26 10.00
CA ASP A 261 19.58 17.81 10.67
C ASP A 261 19.58 16.29 10.92
N PHE A 262 20.79 15.73 11.01
CA PHE A 262 21.02 14.32 11.33
C PHE A 262 21.88 14.22 12.58
N SER A 263 21.47 13.39 13.54
CA SER A 263 22.21 13.18 14.80
C SER A 263 23.30 12.10 14.70
N ASP A 264 23.38 11.40 13.57
CA ASP A 264 24.29 10.28 13.32
C ASP A 264 25.56 10.67 12.53
N GLY A 265 25.79 11.97 12.34
CA GLY A 265 27.00 12.50 11.70
C GLY A 265 26.96 12.55 10.17
N ARG A 266 25.83 12.20 9.54
CA ARG A 266 25.64 12.42 8.09
C ARG A 266 25.76 13.91 7.72
N ASP A 267 26.35 14.19 6.56
CA ASP A 267 26.48 15.55 6.03
C ASP A 267 25.13 16.06 5.51
N ALA A 268 24.46 16.82 6.36
CA ALA A 268 23.11 17.30 6.12
C ALA A 268 23.03 18.34 4.98
N ASP A 269 24.08 19.10 4.74
CA ASP A 269 24.15 20.07 3.64
C ASP A 269 24.30 19.34 2.30
N GLN A 270 25.16 18.32 2.23
CA GLN A 270 25.34 17.50 1.02
C GLN A 270 24.08 16.68 0.70
N ILE A 271 23.44 16.09 1.72
CA ILE A 271 22.16 15.40 1.54
C ILE A 271 21.11 16.39 1.03
N CYS A 272 21.01 17.59 1.61
CA CYS A 272 20.05 18.58 1.13
C CYS A 272 20.29 18.96 -0.35
N ARG A 273 21.55 19.17 -0.76
CA ARG A 273 21.87 19.44 -2.18
C ARG A 273 21.41 18.29 -3.09
N LYS A 274 21.68 17.04 -2.70
CA LYS A 274 21.27 15.85 -3.48
C LYS A 274 19.75 15.69 -3.51
N THR A 275 19.08 15.94 -2.40
CA THR A 275 17.61 15.96 -2.30
C THR A 275 17.01 17.00 -3.25
N LEU A 276 17.49 18.24 -3.22
CA LEU A 276 17.03 19.31 -4.11
C LEU A 276 17.29 18.97 -5.59
N ALA A 277 18.49 18.48 -5.93
CA ALA A 277 18.81 18.09 -7.31
C ALA A 277 17.89 16.98 -7.81
N THR A 278 17.63 15.97 -6.97
CA THR A 278 16.72 14.86 -7.30
C THR A 278 15.30 15.35 -7.52
N MET A 279 14.77 16.16 -6.60
CA MET A 279 13.42 16.72 -6.71
C MET A 279 13.26 17.57 -7.96
N PHE A 280 14.20 18.48 -8.22
CA PHE A 280 14.12 19.41 -9.34
C PHE A 280 14.24 18.72 -10.70
N ALA A 281 15.06 17.67 -10.80
CA ALA A 281 15.12 16.83 -12.00
C ALA A 281 13.77 16.19 -12.31
N HIS A 282 13.08 15.69 -11.28
CA HIS A 282 11.75 15.15 -11.44
C HIS A 282 10.72 16.25 -11.72
N PHE A 283 10.81 17.44 -11.13
CA PHE A 283 9.90 18.56 -11.45
C PHE A 283 10.00 18.95 -12.93
N ALA A 284 11.23 19.01 -13.46
CA ALA A 284 11.47 19.26 -14.87
C ALA A 284 10.81 18.18 -15.75
N GLN A 285 10.86 16.92 -15.36
CA GLN A 285 10.17 15.85 -16.09
C GLN A 285 8.64 15.92 -15.99
N GLU A 286 8.10 16.08 -14.78
CA GLU A 286 6.64 16.01 -14.52
C GLU A 286 5.88 17.24 -15.01
N THR A 287 6.47 18.43 -14.84
CA THR A 287 5.75 19.71 -14.99
C THR A 287 6.47 20.68 -15.91
N GLY A 288 7.50 20.23 -16.62
CA GLY A 288 8.27 21.09 -17.51
C GLY A 288 7.55 21.49 -18.80
N GLU A 289 7.99 22.59 -19.40
CA GLU A 289 7.55 23.01 -20.73
C GLU A 289 7.98 22.02 -21.83
N HIS A 290 9.14 21.36 -21.67
CA HIS A 290 9.74 20.40 -22.62
C HIS A 290 9.93 20.96 -24.04
N ASN A 291 10.19 22.26 -24.12
CA ASN A 291 10.40 22.97 -25.36
C ASN A 291 11.87 22.91 -25.78
N VAL A 292 12.18 21.96 -26.66
CA VAL A 292 13.52 21.76 -27.26
C VAL A 292 14.02 22.93 -28.10
N HIS A 293 13.14 23.88 -28.45
CA HIS A 293 13.46 25.07 -29.24
C HIS A 293 13.62 26.34 -28.39
N SER A 294 13.47 26.24 -27.08
CA SER A 294 13.69 27.34 -26.15
C SER A 294 15.18 27.66 -26.00
N ASP A 295 15.51 28.94 -25.78
CA ASP A 295 16.86 29.36 -25.39
C ASP A 295 17.21 28.93 -23.96
N ILE A 296 16.20 28.56 -23.16
CA ILE A 296 16.38 27.97 -21.84
C ILE A 296 16.53 26.45 -22.01
N PRO A 297 17.57 25.81 -21.46
CA PRO A 297 17.72 24.37 -21.56
C PRO A 297 16.60 23.65 -20.79
N GLU A 298 16.14 22.51 -21.32
CA GLU A 298 14.97 21.76 -20.79
C GLU A 298 15.02 21.47 -19.28
N TRP A 299 16.21 21.21 -18.73
CA TRP A 299 16.35 20.94 -17.29
C TRP A 299 15.94 22.14 -16.41
N ARG A 300 15.96 23.37 -16.95
CA ARG A 300 15.48 24.60 -16.28
C ARG A 300 14.04 24.97 -16.62
N GLN A 301 13.34 24.15 -17.40
CA GLN A 301 11.96 24.45 -17.81
C GLN A 301 10.91 23.84 -16.88
N GLY A 302 11.32 23.27 -15.73
CA GLY A 302 10.40 22.67 -14.75
C GLY A 302 9.45 23.67 -14.09
N LEU A 303 8.41 23.14 -13.45
CA LEU A 303 7.35 23.91 -12.76
C LEU A 303 6.56 24.82 -13.70
N HIS A 304 6.49 24.50 -15.00
CA HIS A 304 5.70 25.27 -15.97
C HIS A 304 4.20 24.98 -15.85
N TRP A 305 3.83 23.72 -15.61
CA TRP A 305 2.43 23.30 -15.48
C TRP A 305 2.04 23.07 -14.01
N VAL A 306 1.09 23.85 -13.49
CA VAL A 306 0.51 23.64 -12.15
C VAL A 306 -0.59 22.61 -12.17
N ARG A 307 -1.33 22.52 -13.28
CA ARG A 307 -2.47 21.63 -13.47
C ARG A 307 -2.21 20.76 -14.69
N GLU A 308 -2.72 19.54 -14.66
CA GLU A 308 -2.59 18.59 -15.75
C GLU A 308 -3.12 19.17 -17.06
N MET A 309 -2.30 19.06 -18.11
CA MET A 309 -2.68 19.55 -19.43
C MET A 309 -3.97 18.88 -19.92
N GLY A 310 -4.93 19.69 -20.36
CA GLY A 310 -6.22 19.22 -20.86
C GLY A 310 -7.34 19.17 -19.80
N TRP A 311 -7.04 19.49 -18.55
CA TRP A 311 -8.02 19.62 -17.48
C TRP A 311 -8.22 21.07 -17.05
N VAL A 312 -9.45 21.41 -16.69
CA VAL A 312 -9.80 22.69 -16.05
C VAL A 312 -10.64 22.45 -14.80
N GLU A 313 -10.58 23.39 -13.85
CA GLU A 313 -11.36 23.28 -12.62
C GLU A 313 -12.87 23.19 -12.90
N GLY A 314 -13.55 22.30 -12.19
CA GLY A 314 -14.98 22.03 -12.37
C GLY A 314 -15.33 21.11 -13.55
N GLN A 315 -14.36 20.73 -14.40
CA GLN A 315 -14.60 19.71 -15.43
C GLN A 315 -14.90 18.36 -14.77
N PRO A 316 -16.00 17.66 -15.12
CA PRO A 316 -16.38 16.40 -14.50
C PRO A 316 -15.50 15.23 -14.99
N ASN A 317 -15.55 14.12 -14.26
CA ASN A 317 -14.96 12.82 -14.63
C ASN A 317 -13.43 12.79 -14.73
N GLY A 318 -12.73 13.72 -14.07
CA GLY A 318 -11.27 13.68 -13.97
C GLY A 318 -10.83 12.81 -12.81
N TYR A 319 -10.28 11.63 -13.09
CA TYR A 319 -9.64 10.76 -12.09
C TYR A 319 -10.50 10.47 -10.86
N ASN A 320 -11.81 10.35 -11.06
CA ASN A 320 -12.79 10.05 -10.02
C ASN A 320 -13.37 8.62 -10.15
N GLY A 321 -12.69 7.74 -10.89
CA GLY A 321 -13.09 6.33 -11.07
C GLY A 321 -13.10 5.54 -9.76
N GLU A 322 -12.21 5.88 -8.82
CA GLU A 322 -12.13 5.24 -7.49
C GLU A 322 -13.06 5.89 -6.45
N CYS A 323 -13.99 6.75 -6.85
CA CYS A 323 -14.97 7.37 -5.95
C CYS A 323 -16.13 6.43 -5.57
N ASN A 324 -15.87 5.13 -5.47
CA ASN A 324 -16.86 4.13 -5.12
C ASN A 324 -16.93 3.97 -3.58
N PRO A 325 -18.02 4.42 -2.91
CA PRO A 325 -18.14 4.32 -1.45
C PRO A 325 -18.27 2.88 -0.92
N ASP A 326 -18.46 1.89 -1.81
CA ASP A 326 -18.55 0.49 -1.41
C ASP A 326 -17.16 -0.15 -1.24
N THR A 327 -16.10 0.44 -1.83
CA THR A 327 -14.72 -0.02 -1.64
C THR A 327 -14.12 0.57 -0.36
N TRP A 328 -13.14 -0.12 0.22
CA TRP A 328 -12.46 0.39 1.42
C TRP A 328 -11.74 1.72 1.12
N GLN A 329 -11.20 1.91 -0.10
CA GLN A 329 -10.56 3.17 -0.51
C GLN A 329 -11.57 4.32 -0.56
N GLY A 330 -12.76 4.10 -1.11
CA GLY A 330 -13.80 5.13 -1.15
C GLY A 330 -14.42 5.41 0.22
N LYS A 331 -14.34 4.47 1.17
CA LYS A 331 -14.68 4.71 2.58
C LYS A 331 -13.60 5.50 3.32
N ALA A 332 -12.33 5.13 3.12
CA ALA A 332 -11.19 5.80 3.76
C ALA A 332 -10.95 7.21 3.21
N TRP A 333 -11.16 7.41 1.91
CA TRP A 333 -10.95 8.67 1.20
C TRP A 333 -12.17 9.03 0.35
N PRO A 334 -13.29 9.40 1.00
CA PRO A 334 -14.54 9.67 0.33
C PRO A 334 -14.44 10.90 -0.55
N CYS A 335 -14.80 10.74 -1.82
CA CYS A 335 -14.74 11.84 -2.76
C CYS A 335 -15.76 12.93 -2.43
N GLY A 336 -15.29 14.18 -2.38
CA GLY A 336 -16.16 15.35 -2.35
C GLY A 336 -17.08 15.42 -3.58
N LYS A 337 -18.20 16.12 -3.42
CA LYS A 337 -19.22 16.31 -4.45
C LYS A 337 -19.46 17.79 -4.73
N ASP A 338 -19.74 18.12 -5.99
CA ASP A 338 -20.20 19.43 -6.39
C ASP A 338 -21.64 19.71 -5.94
N SER A 339 -22.14 20.92 -6.20
CA SER A 339 -23.50 21.33 -5.86
C SER A 339 -24.60 20.53 -6.56
N ASN A 340 -24.27 19.79 -7.63
CA ASN A 340 -25.18 18.91 -8.36
C ASN A 340 -25.06 17.45 -7.88
N GLY A 341 -24.28 17.17 -6.83
CA GLY A 341 -24.07 15.84 -6.28
C GLY A 341 -23.12 14.96 -7.10
N ARG A 342 -22.40 15.52 -8.09
CA ARG A 342 -21.40 14.79 -8.88
C ARG A 342 -20.07 14.79 -8.16
N TYR A 343 -19.32 13.69 -8.24
CA TYR A 343 -17.98 13.66 -7.66
C TYR A 343 -17.07 14.71 -8.30
N LEU A 344 -16.26 15.37 -7.46
CA LEU A 344 -15.20 16.27 -7.88
C LEU A 344 -14.11 15.52 -8.66
N SER A 345 -13.28 16.28 -9.37
CA SER A 345 -12.19 15.74 -10.19
C SER A 345 -10.83 15.88 -9.51
N TYR A 346 -10.09 14.77 -9.50
CA TYR A 346 -8.78 14.61 -8.86
C TYR A 346 -7.67 14.45 -9.90
N PHE A 347 -7.72 15.23 -10.98
CA PHE A 347 -6.64 15.29 -11.97
C PHE A 347 -5.37 15.93 -11.38
N GLY A 348 -4.25 15.78 -12.09
CA GLY A 348 -2.93 16.19 -11.64
C GLY A 348 -2.86 17.66 -11.23
N ARG A 349 -2.44 17.93 -9.99
CA ARG A 349 -2.12 19.28 -9.50
C ARG A 349 -0.77 19.35 -8.79
N GLY A 350 -0.13 20.51 -8.86
CA GLY A 350 1.15 20.79 -8.23
C GLY A 350 2.34 20.12 -8.92
N ALA A 351 3.52 20.32 -8.31
CA ALA A 351 4.83 19.97 -8.87
C ALA A 351 5.06 18.47 -9.07
N LYS A 352 4.23 17.62 -8.47
CA LYS A 352 4.25 16.15 -8.65
C LYS A 352 3.05 15.61 -9.41
N GLN A 353 2.15 16.49 -9.86
CA GLN A 353 0.88 16.12 -10.49
C GLN A 353 0.11 15.11 -9.61
N LEU A 354 -0.23 15.51 -8.38
CA LEU A 354 -1.00 14.69 -7.46
C LEU A 354 -2.36 14.37 -8.08
N SER A 355 -2.71 13.08 -8.18
CA SER A 355 -3.94 12.60 -8.82
C SER A 355 -4.64 11.54 -7.97
N TYR A 356 -5.95 11.36 -8.17
CA TYR A 356 -6.84 10.43 -7.46
C TYR A 356 -7.11 10.74 -5.98
N ASN A 357 -8.33 10.45 -5.53
CA ASN A 357 -8.79 10.67 -4.15
C ASN A 357 -7.91 9.97 -3.10
N TYR A 358 -7.45 8.75 -3.37
CA TYR A 358 -6.60 7.99 -2.44
C TYR A 358 -5.17 8.55 -2.29
N ASN A 359 -4.76 9.52 -3.10
CA ASN A 359 -3.55 10.31 -2.86
C ASN A 359 -3.87 11.68 -2.25
N TYR A 360 -4.98 12.30 -2.64
CA TYR A 360 -5.46 13.55 -2.06
C TYR A 360 -5.82 13.41 -0.58
N GLY A 361 -6.44 12.29 -0.18
CA GLY A 361 -6.85 12.01 1.19
C GLY A 361 -5.68 11.97 2.17
N PRO A 362 -4.67 11.09 1.98
CA PRO A 362 -3.48 11.05 2.83
C PRO A 362 -2.69 12.36 2.81
N PHE A 363 -2.64 13.07 1.67
CA PHE A 363 -2.02 14.38 1.62
C PHE A 363 -2.80 15.42 2.45
N SER A 364 -4.13 15.40 2.37
CA SER A 364 -5.01 16.25 3.18
C SER A 364 -4.81 15.98 4.67
N GLU A 365 -4.73 14.71 5.07
CA GLU A 365 -4.43 14.31 6.44
C GLU A 365 -3.08 14.88 6.91
N ALA A 366 -2.01 14.75 6.11
CA ALA A 366 -0.71 15.30 6.47
C ALA A 366 -0.71 16.83 6.60
N MET A 367 -1.54 17.52 5.80
CA MET A 367 -1.62 18.98 5.79
C MET A 367 -2.53 19.53 6.89
N PHE A 368 -3.63 18.84 7.22
CA PHE A 368 -4.73 19.38 8.01
C PHE A 368 -5.18 18.49 9.18
N GLY A 369 -4.67 17.26 9.30
CA GLY A 369 -5.21 16.26 10.23
C GLY A 369 -6.64 15.82 9.87
N ASP A 370 -7.03 16.00 8.61
CA ASP A 370 -8.36 15.68 8.09
C ASP A 370 -8.27 15.32 6.61
N VAL A 371 -8.61 14.09 6.26
CA VAL A 371 -8.68 13.59 4.88
C VAL A 371 -9.61 14.39 3.97
N SER A 372 -10.65 15.03 4.53
CA SER A 372 -11.76 15.61 3.77
C SER A 372 -11.47 16.98 3.15
N VAL A 373 -10.50 17.74 3.69
CA VAL A 373 -10.26 19.13 3.28
C VAL A 373 -9.93 19.21 1.78
N LEU A 374 -8.92 18.45 1.33
CA LEU A 374 -8.53 18.43 -0.09
C LEU A 374 -9.39 17.48 -0.93
N LEU A 375 -10.16 16.59 -0.31
CA LEU A 375 -11.19 15.83 -1.03
C LEU A 375 -12.39 16.71 -1.39
N ASN A 376 -12.68 17.73 -0.58
CA ASN A 376 -13.76 18.69 -0.83
C ASN A 376 -13.29 19.95 -1.57
N LYS A 377 -11.99 20.27 -1.51
CA LYS A 377 -11.38 21.45 -2.15
C LYS A 377 -10.05 21.09 -2.84
N PRO A 378 -10.07 20.22 -3.87
CA PRO A 378 -8.86 19.73 -4.52
C PRO A 378 -8.06 20.84 -5.23
N GLU A 379 -8.69 21.94 -5.62
CA GLU A 379 -8.05 23.10 -6.26
C GLU A 379 -7.01 23.78 -5.36
N LEU A 380 -7.13 23.67 -4.03
CA LEU A 380 -6.16 24.23 -3.09
C LEU A 380 -4.75 23.67 -3.30
N VAL A 381 -4.62 22.46 -3.84
CA VAL A 381 -3.32 21.87 -4.19
C VAL A 381 -2.62 22.68 -5.27
N ALA A 382 -3.34 23.30 -6.20
CA ALA A 382 -2.75 24.13 -7.24
C ALA A 382 -2.52 25.57 -6.78
N ASP A 383 -3.47 26.11 -6.00
CA ASP A 383 -3.59 27.56 -5.78
C ASP A 383 -2.85 28.08 -4.54
N THR A 384 -2.24 27.20 -3.75
CA THR A 384 -1.54 27.55 -2.51
C THR A 384 -0.14 26.94 -2.46
N TRP A 385 0.61 27.14 -1.37
CA TRP A 385 1.92 26.49 -1.16
C TRP A 385 1.87 24.96 -1.17
N LEU A 386 0.65 24.38 -1.10
CA LEU A 386 0.41 22.96 -1.31
C LEU A 386 0.87 22.46 -2.69
N ASN A 387 1.04 23.35 -3.67
CA ASN A 387 1.52 22.99 -5.01
C ASN A 387 2.94 22.44 -5.02
N LEU A 388 3.76 22.81 -4.04
CA LEU A 388 5.11 22.28 -3.82
C LEU A 388 5.12 21.28 -2.66
N ALA A 389 4.25 21.47 -1.66
CA ALA A 389 4.16 20.56 -0.53
C ALA A 389 3.68 19.16 -0.95
N SER A 390 2.80 19.03 -1.94
CA SER A 390 2.37 17.73 -2.46
C SER A 390 3.54 16.92 -3.03
N ALA A 391 4.50 17.60 -3.64
CA ALA A 391 5.70 16.96 -4.16
C ALA A 391 6.70 16.56 -3.07
N ILE A 392 6.86 17.38 -2.03
CA ILE A 392 7.66 17.02 -0.86
C ILE A 392 7.00 15.87 -0.09
N PHE A 393 5.68 15.90 0.08
CA PHE A 393 4.92 14.81 0.67
C PHE A 393 5.20 13.50 -0.04
N PHE A 394 5.04 13.45 -1.37
CA PHE A 394 5.36 12.25 -2.16
C PHE A 394 6.83 11.81 -1.99
N TYR A 395 7.75 12.77 -1.86
CA TYR A 395 9.18 12.48 -1.73
C TYR A 395 9.53 11.81 -0.39
N ILE A 396 8.89 12.22 0.70
CA ILE A 396 9.20 11.74 2.06
C ILE A 396 8.28 10.62 2.56
N TYR A 397 7.08 10.50 2.00
CA TYR A 397 6.05 9.58 2.47
C TYR A 397 6.25 8.20 1.80
N PRO A 398 6.52 7.14 2.57
CA PRO A 398 6.69 5.81 1.99
C PRO A 398 5.35 5.26 1.49
N GLN A 399 5.40 4.51 0.39
CA GLN A 399 4.23 3.80 -0.15
C GLN A 399 4.63 2.34 -0.40
N PRO A 400 4.63 1.50 0.64
CA PRO A 400 4.95 0.08 0.53
C PRO A 400 4.28 -0.57 -0.69
N PRO A 401 5.02 -1.37 -1.48
CA PRO A 401 6.36 -1.89 -1.22
C PRO A 401 7.53 -0.91 -1.51
N LYS A 402 7.25 0.35 -1.85
CA LYS A 402 8.26 1.34 -2.21
C LYS A 402 8.75 2.10 -0.95
N PRO A 403 10.07 2.25 -0.74
CA PRO A 403 10.59 3.16 0.27
C PRO A 403 10.30 4.61 -0.12
N SER A 404 10.46 5.55 0.81
CA SER A 404 10.43 6.97 0.46
C SER A 404 11.68 7.35 -0.33
N MET A 405 11.56 8.29 -1.27
CA MET A 405 12.71 8.81 -2.01
C MET A 405 13.71 9.50 -1.07
N GLN A 406 13.22 10.13 0.00
CA GLN A 406 14.06 10.71 1.04
C GLN A 406 14.99 9.66 1.66
N PHE A 407 14.49 8.47 2.00
CA PHE A 407 15.31 7.39 2.58
C PHE A 407 16.30 6.78 1.59
N VAL A 408 15.96 6.77 0.29
CA VAL A 408 16.93 6.40 -0.76
C VAL A 408 18.09 7.40 -0.79
N ILE A 409 17.80 8.69 -0.75
CA ILE A 409 18.80 9.75 -0.95
C ILE A 409 19.65 10.02 0.29
N ASP A 410 19.08 9.92 1.49
CA ASP A 410 19.84 10.09 2.74
C ASP A 410 20.49 8.80 3.26
N GLY A 411 20.28 7.68 2.57
CA GLY A 411 20.86 6.37 2.90
C GLY A 411 20.19 5.65 4.07
N THR A 412 19.06 6.13 4.60
CA THR A 412 18.29 5.40 5.62
C THR A 412 17.75 4.08 5.06
N TRP A 413 17.32 4.04 3.80
CA TRP A 413 16.89 2.79 3.16
C TRP A 413 18.11 1.95 2.78
N GLN A 414 18.13 0.71 3.26
CA GLN A 414 19.15 -0.28 2.97
C GLN A 414 18.51 -1.46 2.22
N PRO A 415 18.77 -1.61 0.91
CA PRO A 415 18.18 -2.69 0.12
C PRO A 415 18.64 -4.06 0.62
N ASN A 416 17.68 -4.97 0.77
CA ASN A 416 17.95 -6.35 1.15
C ASN A 416 18.48 -7.16 -0.05
N VAL A 417 18.65 -8.47 0.13
CA VAL A 417 19.15 -9.35 -0.95
C VAL A 417 18.17 -9.42 -2.13
N HIS A 418 16.86 -9.38 -1.86
CA HIS A 418 15.82 -9.39 -2.89
C HIS A 418 15.85 -8.10 -3.72
N ASP A 419 15.87 -6.93 -3.07
CA ASP A 419 15.98 -5.64 -3.75
C ASP A 419 17.21 -5.60 -4.67
N LYS A 420 18.37 -6.04 -4.17
CA LYS A 420 19.62 -6.08 -4.94
C LYS A 420 19.54 -7.03 -6.13
N ALA A 421 18.93 -8.21 -5.95
CA ALA A 421 18.74 -9.17 -7.04
C ALA A 421 17.81 -8.62 -8.15
N ASP A 422 16.92 -7.70 -7.77
CA ASP A 422 16.00 -7.00 -8.66
C ASP A 422 16.57 -5.69 -9.22
N GLY A 423 17.85 -5.40 -8.95
CA GLY A 423 18.53 -4.19 -9.43
C GLY A 423 18.14 -2.90 -8.68
N LEU A 424 17.38 -3.01 -7.60
CA LEU A 424 16.96 -1.90 -6.75
C LEU A 424 18.07 -1.55 -5.75
N VAL A 425 18.99 -0.70 -6.19
CA VAL A 425 20.16 -0.24 -5.41
C VAL A 425 20.14 1.27 -5.19
N PRO A 426 20.79 1.81 -4.15
CA PRO A 426 20.72 3.25 -3.87
C PRO A 426 21.29 4.08 -5.04
N GLY A 427 20.53 5.09 -5.47
CA GLY A 427 20.88 5.95 -6.60
C GLY A 427 19.67 6.68 -7.18
N PHE A 428 19.91 7.64 -8.07
CA PHE A 428 18.84 8.40 -8.75
C PHE A 428 17.90 7.50 -9.59
N GLY A 429 18.38 6.38 -10.13
CA GLY A 429 17.54 5.46 -10.89
C GLY A 429 16.36 4.90 -10.11
N VAL A 430 16.60 4.52 -8.85
CA VAL A 430 15.53 3.99 -7.98
C VAL A 430 14.48 5.05 -7.66
N THR A 431 14.83 6.34 -7.65
CA THR A 431 13.82 7.39 -7.44
C THR A 431 12.89 7.54 -8.64
N THR A 432 13.37 7.26 -9.86
CA THR A 432 12.52 7.12 -11.05
C THR A 432 11.60 5.90 -10.94
N GLN A 433 12.12 4.77 -10.45
CA GLN A 433 11.32 3.56 -10.20
C GLN A 433 10.19 3.79 -9.19
N ILE A 434 10.46 4.55 -8.12
CA ILE A 434 9.44 4.93 -7.13
C ILE A 434 8.31 5.73 -7.79
N ILE A 435 8.68 6.75 -8.59
CA ILE A 435 7.74 7.67 -9.22
C ILE A 435 6.86 6.99 -10.26
N ASN A 436 7.45 6.29 -11.24
CA ASN A 436 6.71 5.79 -12.40
C ASN A 436 7.30 4.50 -12.98
N GLY A 437 7.76 3.62 -12.10
CA GLY A 437 8.46 2.40 -12.47
C GLY A 437 7.72 1.43 -13.38
N GLY A 438 6.39 1.37 -13.25
CA GLY A 438 5.56 0.53 -14.11
C GLY A 438 5.53 0.96 -15.58
N VAL A 439 5.96 2.20 -15.88
CA VAL A 439 5.97 2.76 -17.23
C VAL A 439 7.40 3.01 -17.72
N GLU A 440 8.29 3.48 -16.84
CA GLU A 440 9.60 4.00 -17.25
C GLU A 440 10.76 3.02 -17.13
N CYS A 441 10.56 1.90 -16.43
CA CYS A 441 11.66 1.05 -15.96
C CYS A 441 11.43 -0.45 -16.26
N GLY A 442 12.44 -1.27 -15.97
CA GLY A 442 12.39 -2.73 -16.16
C GLY A 442 12.62 -3.22 -17.60
N GLY A 443 12.57 -2.33 -18.59
CA GLY A 443 13.01 -2.61 -19.95
C GLY A 443 14.52 -2.81 -20.05
N SER A 444 14.98 -3.39 -21.17
CA SER A 444 16.41 -3.60 -21.46
C SER A 444 17.18 -2.33 -21.85
N VAL A 445 16.46 -1.23 -22.10
CA VAL A 445 16.98 0.09 -22.48
C VAL A 445 16.35 1.18 -21.62
N GLU A 446 17.06 2.29 -21.44
CA GLU A 446 16.44 3.49 -20.87
C GLU A 446 15.50 4.11 -21.90
N ILE A 447 14.25 4.33 -21.52
CA ILE A 447 13.32 5.06 -22.38
C ILE A 447 13.58 6.57 -22.31
N ALA A 448 13.00 7.34 -23.24
CA ALA A 448 13.25 8.77 -23.36
C ALA A 448 12.96 9.56 -22.06
N GLN A 449 11.91 9.19 -21.33
CA GLN A 449 11.52 9.81 -20.07
C GLN A 449 12.58 9.61 -18.98
N SER A 450 13.09 8.37 -18.83
CA SER A 450 14.19 8.07 -17.91
C SER A 450 15.48 8.81 -18.31
N LEU A 451 15.82 8.83 -19.61
CA LEU A 451 16.97 9.58 -20.13
C LEU A 451 16.86 11.09 -19.84
N ASN A 452 15.67 11.67 -19.95
CA ASN A 452 15.43 13.06 -19.60
C ASN A 452 15.66 13.31 -18.11
N ARG A 453 15.11 12.46 -17.24
CA ARG A 453 15.33 12.56 -15.78
C ARG A 453 16.82 12.51 -15.44
N ILE A 454 17.58 11.59 -16.04
CA ILE A 454 19.03 11.47 -15.85
C ILE A 454 19.73 12.77 -16.27
N LYS A 455 19.47 13.25 -17.49
CA LYS A 455 20.04 14.50 -18.02
C LYS A 455 19.75 15.69 -17.09
N TYR A 456 18.53 15.78 -16.57
CA TYR A 456 18.13 16.85 -15.66
C TYR A 456 18.83 16.72 -14.31
N TYR A 457 18.92 15.51 -13.76
CA TYR A 457 19.62 15.25 -12.51
C TYR A 457 21.10 15.61 -12.59
N GLU A 458 21.80 15.19 -13.64
CA GLU A 458 23.22 15.53 -13.83
C GLU A 458 23.42 17.05 -13.90
N ALA A 459 22.53 17.77 -14.58
CA ALA A 459 22.59 19.23 -14.67
C ALA A 459 22.34 19.91 -13.32
N PHE A 460 21.30 19.51 -12.59
CA PHE A 460 21.03 20.03 -11.25
C PHE A 460 22.09 19.63 -10.23
N ALA A 461 22.64 18.43 -10.33
CA ALA A 461 23.71 17.95 -9.47
C ALA A 461 24.96 18.83 -9.65
N LYS A 462 25.36 19.09 -10.91
CA LYS A 462 26.45 20.01 -11.22
C LYS A 462 26.18 21.41 -10.68
N GLU A 463 24.98 21.94 -10.92
CA GLU A 463 24.59 23.28 -10.48
C GLU A 463 24.65 23.36 -8.94
N LEU A 464 24.04 22.43 -8.22
CA LEU A 464 23.94 22.45 -6.77
C LEU A 464 25.19 21.92 -6.03
N ASN A 465 26.27 21.59 -6.75
CA ASN A 465 27.51 21.01 -6.23
C ASN A 465 27.31 19.64 -5.54
N VAL A 466 26.46 18.80 -6.11
CA VAL A 466 26.26 17.41 -5.68
C VAL A 466 27.32 16.52 -6.34
N PRO A 467 28.13 15.79 -5.56
CA PRO A 467 29.00 14.77 -6.13
C PRO A 467 28.15 13.59 -6.62
N VAL A 468 28.31 13.24 -7.89
CA VAL A 468 27.73 12.02 -8.49
C VAL A 468 28.85 10.99 -8.60
N ALA A 469 28.73 9.89 -7.85
CA ALA A 469 29.75 8.85 -7.86
C ALA A 469 29.73 8.11 -9.20
N SER A 470 30.90 7.65 -9.67
CA SER A 470 31.00 6.97 -10.97
C SER A 470 30.24 5.64 -11.04
N ASP A 471 29.97 5.05 -9.86
CA ASP A 471 29.21 3.82 -9.66
C ASP A 471 27.76 4.07 -9.25
N GLU A 472 27.32 5.34 -9.16
CA GLU A 472 25.92 5.65 -8.89
C GLU A 472 25.04 5.24 -10.07
N VAL A 473 24.00 4.45 -9.78
CA VAL A 473 23.03 4.02 -10.79
C VAL A 473 22.02 5.15 -11.02
N LEU A 474 22.16 5.86 -12.15
CA LEU A 474 21.28 6.99 -12.50
C LEU A 474 20.01 6.59 -13.25
N GLY A 475 20.06 5.52 -14.05
CA GLY A 475 18.91 5.04 -14.81
C GLY A 475 18.17 3.89 -14.13
N CYS A 476 17.04 3.47 -14.69
CA CYS A 476 16.20 2.41 -14.13
C CYS A 476 15.92 1.24 -15.09
N LYS A 477 16.63 1.15 -16.21
CA LYS A 477 16.60 -0.06 -17.06
C LYS A 477 17.01 -1.29 -16.23
N ASN A 478 16.41 -2.43 -16.56
CA ASN A 478 16.59 -3.71 -15.88
C ASN A 478 16.15 -3.76 -14.40
N MET A 479 15.76 -2.65 -13.76
CA MET A 479 15.20 -2.70 -12.40
C MET A 479 13.84 -3.39 -12.43
N LYS A 480 13.64 -4.44 -11.63
CA LYS A 480 12.29 -5.01 -11.45
C LYS A 480 11.44 -4.13 -10.54
N GLN A 481 10.14 -4.33 -10.57
CA GLN A 481 9.20 -3.63 -9.69
C GLN A 481 9.49 -3.95 -8.22
N PHE A 482 9.22 -3.00 -7.34
CA PHE A 482 9.22 -3.26 -5.90
C PHE A 482 8.18 -4.33 -5.54
N SER A 483 8.50 -5.17 -4.56
CA SER A 483 7.64 -6.26 -4.10
C SER A 483 7.59 -6.31 -2.57
N GLU A 484 6.64 -7.08 -2.03
CA GLU A 484 6.49 -7.31 -0.58
C GLU A 484 7.72 -7.97 0.06
N SER A 485 8.60 -8.61 -0.74
CA SER A 485 9.86 -9.18 -0.27
C SER A 485 10.99 -8.14 -0.16
N GLY A 486 10.79 -6.93 -0.66
CA GLY A 486 11.76 -5.83 -0.60
C GLY A 486 11.78 -5.12 0.74
N SER A 487 12.91 -4.50 1.11
CA SER A 487 13.01 -3.76 2.38
C SER A 487 12.27 -2.42 2.36
N GLY A 488 11.70 -2.03 1.22
CA GLY A 488 10.75 -0.93 1.09
C GLY A 488 9.31 -1.27 1.50
N ALA A 489 8.98 -2.55 1.70
CA ALA A 489 7.69 -3.03 2.19
C ALA A 489 7.55 -2.80 3.71
N LEU A 490 7.61 -1.52 4.12
CA LEU A 490 7.60 -1.14 5.52
C LEU A 490 6.23 -1.46 6.14
N PRO A 491 6.19 -2.13 7.32
CA PRO A 491 4.95 -2.50 7.96
C PRO A 491 4.35 -1.27 8.67
N ILE A 492 3.56 -0.47 7.93
CA ILE A 492 3.05 0.85 8.37
C ILE A 492 1.52 1.00 8.28
N TYR A 493 0.82 -0.09 7.96
CA TYR A 493 -0.63 -0.17 7.95
C TYR A 493 -1.11 -1.21 8.95
N TRP A 494 -2.31 -1.04 9.49
CA TRP A 494 -2.94 -2.01 10.36
C TRP A 494 -3.82 -2.95 9.56
N GLU A 495 -3.76 -4.23 9.89
CA GLU A 495 -4.64 -5.29 9.40
C GLU A 495 -4.99 -6.23 10.54
N GLN A 496 -6.08 -6.99 10.42
CA GLN A 496 -6.41 -8.07 11.34
C GLN A 496 -5.19 -8.98 11.63
N ASP A 497 -4.96 -9.23 12.92
CA ASP A 497 -4.09 -10.32 13.35
C ASP A 497 -4.89 -11.63 13.33
N TRP A 498 -4.44 -12.60 12.55
CA TRP A 498 -5.07 -13.91 12.39
C TRP A 498 -4.52 -14.95 13.37
N SER A 499 -3.68 -14.54 14.33
CA SER A 499 -3.14 -15.42 15.36
C SER A 499 -4.24 -16.04 16.23
N TYR A 500 -4.04 -17.32 16.59
CA TYR A 500 -4.94 -18.04 17.48
C TYR A 500 -4.58 -17.80 18.95
N ASN A 501 -5.59 -17.52 19.78
CA ASN A 501 -5.44 -17.38 21.22
C ASN A 501 -6.49 -18.22 21.96
N GLU A 502 -6.07 -19.36 22.52
CA GLU A 502 -6.92 -20.31 23.24
C GLU A 502 -7.70 -19.69 24.43
N LYS A 503 -7.26 -18.54 24.94
CA LYS A 503 -7.88 -17.86 26.08
C LYS A 503 -9.03 -16.93 25.69
N ASN A 504 -9.12 -16.59 24.40
CA ASN A 504 -10.11 -15.66 23.89
C ASN A 504 -11.35 -16.41 23.36
N PRO A 505 -12.55 -15.81 23.44
CA PRO A 505 -13.75 -16.37 22.83
C PRO A 505 -13.53 -16.69 21.34
N GLY A 506 -13.89 -17.91 20.93
CA GLY A 506 -13.70 -18.40 19.57
C GLY A 506 -12.24 -18.45 19.10
N GLY A 507 -11.25 -18.39 19.99
CA GLY A 507 -9.84 -18.48 19.65
C GLY A 507 -9.25 -17.27 18.93
N LYS A 508 -9.99 -16.16 18.82
CA LYS A 508 -9.60 -14.98 18.03
C LYS A 508 -8.51 -14.15 18.73
N SER A 509 -7.68 -13.44 17.97
CA SER A 509 -6.68 -12.52 18.51
C SER A 509 -7.29 -11.30 19.22
N TYR A 510 -8.40 -10.78 18.68
CA TYR A 510 -8.96 -9.46 19.01
C TYR A 510 -7.92 -8.32 18.90
N ALA A 511 -7.02 -8.46 17.93
CA ALA A 511 -5.92 -7.54 17.71
C ALA A 511 -5.72 -7.26 16.21
N CYS A 512 -5.04 -6.16 15.93
CA CYS A 512 -4.46 -5.89 14.61
C CYS A 512 -2.93 -5.99 14.66
N GLN A 513 -2.31 -6.13 13.51
CA GLN A 513 -0.86 -6.18 13.33
C GLN A 513 -0.42 -5.22 12.23
N LEU A 514 0.87 -4.90 12.19
CA LEU A 514 1.44 -4.06 11.15
C LEU A 514 1.73 -4.87 9.88
N VAL A 515 1.32 -4.36 8.72
CA VAL A 515 1.52 -4.98 7.40
C VAL A 515 2.13 -4.02 6.38
N GLY A 516 2.83 -4.60 5.39
CA GLY A 516 3.58 -3.90 4.34
C GLY A 516 2.80 -3.58 3.08
N TYR A 517 1.46 -3.58 3.14
CA TYR A 517 0.56 -3.20 2.05
C TYR A 517 -0.49 -2.23 2.57
N GLN A 518 -1.05 -1.41 1.67
CA GLN A 518 -1.96 -0.33 2.05
C GLN A 518 -3.32 -0.88 2.50
N THR A 519 -3.80 -0.40 3.65
CA THR A 519 -5.16 -0.65 4.16
C THR A 519 -5.86 0.68 4.50
N ALA A 520 -7.09 0.62 5.01
CA ALA A 520 -7.83 1.78 5.48
C ALA A 520 -7.22 2.42 6.76
N PHE A 521 -6.33 1.71 7.44
CA PHE A 521 -5.84 2.04 8.78
C PHE A 521 -4.33 2.21 8.75
N THR A 522 -3.83 3.40 9.07
CA THR A 522 -2.39 3.70 9.01
C THR A 522 -1.81 3.82 10.41
N ALA A 523 -0.58 3.33 10.59
CA ALA A 523 0.18 3.53 11.83
C ALA A 523 0.52 5.01 12.10
N PHE A 524 0.36 5.90 11.11
CA PHE A 524 0.66 7.32 11.25
C PHE A 524 -0.45 8.11 11.97
N ARG A 525 -1.66 7.56 12.06
CA ARG A 525 -2.80 8.20 12.71
C ARG A 525 -3.11 7.49 14.02
N LYS A 526 -2.92 8.19 15.14
CA LYS A 526 -3.24 7.66 16.46
C LYS A 526 -4.72 7.27 16.52
N GLY A 527 -5.00 6.08 17.07
CA GLY A 527 -6.34 5.53 17.19
C GLY A 527 -6.77 4.66 16.01
N ASP A 528 -6.01 4.62 14.90
CA ASP A 528 -6.32 3.73 13.78
C ASP A 528 -6.16 2.27 14.14
N TYR A 529 -5.29 1.94 15.09
CA TYR A 529 -5.25 0.59 15.65
C TYR A 529 -6.62 0.19 16.22
N THR A 530 -7.24 1.06 17.01
CA THR A 530 -8.59 0.84 17.55
C THR A 530 -9.64 0.74 16.45
N GLN A 531 -9.56 1.58 15.40
CA GLN A 531 -10.51 1.51 14.28
C GLN A 531 -10.36 0.18 13.51
N CYS A 532 -9.13 -0.29 13.28
CA CYS A 532 -8.87 -1.60 12.70
C CYS A 532 -9.50 -2.72 13.54
N VAL A 533 -9.26 -2.72 14.85
CA VAL A 533 -9.84 -3.73 15.75
C VAL A 533 -11.37 -3.70 15.71
N LYS A 534 -12.00 -2.52 15.68
CA LYS A 534 -13.46 -2.39 15.58
C LYS A 534 -14.02 -2.91 14.26
N GLU A 535 -13.33 -2.68 13.15
CA GLU A 535 -13.75 -3.14 11.82
C GLU A 535 -13.76 -4.67 11.73
N HIS A 536 -12.71 -5.32 12.25
CA HIS A 536 -12.56 -6.77 12.16
C HIS A 536 -13.25 -7.56 13.29
N PHE A 537 -13.52 -6.92 14.43
CA PHE A 537 -14.17 -7.53 15.59
C PHE A 537 -15.37 -6.69 16.06
N PRO A 538 -16.47 -6.61 15.28
CA PRO A 538 -17.62 -5.75 15.59
C PRO A 538 -18.35 -6.13 16.89
N ASP A 539 -18.19 -7.37 17.35
CA ASP A 539 -18.77 -7.87 18.60
C ASP A 539 -17.88 -7.60 19.84
N LEU A 540 -16.69 -7.03 19.66
CA LEU A 540 -15.80 -6.65 20.77
C LEU A 540 -16.39 -5.47 21.55
N VAL A 541 -16.46 -5.61 22.88
CA VAL A 541 -16.87 -4.52 23.78
C VAL A 541 -15.63 -3.76 24.23
N ILE A 542 -15.52 -2.49 23.80
CA ILE A 542 -14.44 -1.61 24.24
C ILE A 542 -14.90 -0.79 25.44
N THR A 543 -14.17 -0.88 26.55
CA THR A 543 -14.52 -0.19 27.81
C THR A 543 -13.62 1.02 28.08
N ASP A 544 -14.14 2.02 28.77
CA ASP A 544 -13.40 3.24 29.15
C ASP A 544 -12.45 3.06 30.36
N LYS A 545 -12.42 1.87 30.97
CA LYS A 545 -11.81 1.63 32.29
C LYS A 545 -10.31 1.43 32.26
#